data_AF-A0A059E1J4-F1
#
_entry.id   AF-A0A059E1J4-F1
#
_cell.length_a   1.000
_cell.length_b   1.000
_cell.length_c   1.000
_cell.angle_alpha   90.00
_cell.angle_beta   90.00
_cell.angle_gamma   90.00
#
_symmetry.space_group_name_H-M   'P 1'
#
loop_
_entity.id
_entity.type
_entity.pdbx_description
1 polymer ?
#
loop_
_entity_poly.entity_id
_entity_poly.type
_entity_poly.pdbx_seq_one_letter_code
_entity_poly.pdbx_strand_id
1 'polypeptide(L)' 'MGHAKPVTVGDIEDVLDIAARVIDKFGYKYWPIFERLEAELECRSSREERLKARLDRSVAP' A
#
# COMPACT_ATOMS: atom_id res chain seq x y z
N MET A 1 16.20 -16.36 14.29
CA MET A 1 15.23 -15.25 14.22
C MET A 1 14.67 -15.24 12.81
N GLY A 2 13.37 -15.43 12.62
CA GLY A 2 12.77 -15.45 11.28
C GLY A 2 12.80 -14.04 10.67
N HIS A 3 13.44 -13.88 9.52
CA HIS A 3 13.35 -12.64 8.77
C HIS A 3 11.92 -12.51 8.22
N ALA A 4 11.14 -11.57 8.75
CA ALA A 4 9.88 -11.20 8.13
C ALA A 4 10.17 -10.67 6.72
N LYS A 5 9.46 -11.18 5.71
CA LYS A 5 9.59 -10.67 4.35
C LYS A 5 9.16 -9.19 4.33
N PRO A 6 9.84 -8.34 3.53
CA PRO A 6 9.38 -6.98 3.32
C PRO A 6 7.96 -6.99 2.76
N VAL A 7 7.07 -6.23 3.38
CA VAL A 7 5.71 -6.03 2.88
C VAL A 7 5.80 -5.30 1.54
N THR A 8 5.15 -5.83 0.51
CA THR A 8 5.08 -5.26 -0.83
C THR A 8 3.85 -4.35 -0.98
N VAL A 9 3.70 -3.71 -2.14
CA VAL A 9 2.49 -2.96 -2.50
C VAL A 9 1.29 -3.91 -2.64
N GLY A 10 1.48 -5.04 -3.33
CA GLY A 10 0.42 -6.05 -3.50
C GLY A 10 -0.07 -6.62 -2.18
N ASP A 11 0.80 -6.81 -1.20
CA ASP A 11 0.38 -7.26 0.14
C ASP A 11 -0.58 -6.25 0.82
N ILE A 12 -0.45 -4.95 0.52
CA ILE A 12 -1.36 -3.92 1.07
C ILE A 12 -2.68 -3.93 0.32
N GLU A 13 -2.66 -4.10 -1.00
CA GLU A 13 -3.87 -4.24 -1.83
C GLU A 13 -4.69 -5.47 -1.39
N ASP A 14 -4.04 -6.62 -1.17
CA ASP A 14 -4.69 -7.84 -0.68
C ASP A 14 -5.36 -7.62 0.69
N VAL A 15 -4.71 -6.88 1.60
CA VAL A 15 -5.26 -6.60 2.92
C VAL A 15 -6.36 -5.54 2.88
N LEU A 16 -6.33 -4.60 1.92
CA LEU A 16 -7.45 -3.68 1.66
C LEU A 16 -8.70 -4.43 1.24
N ASP A 17 -8.60 -5.41 0.34
CA ASP A 17 -9.72 -6.26 -0.07
C ASP A 17 -10.30 -7.03 1.14
N ILE A 18 -9.44 -7.55 2.00
CA ILE A 18 -9.87 -8.21 3.25
C ILE A 18 -10.57 -7.21 4.17
N ALA A 19 -10.00 -6.02 4.35
CA ALA A 19 -10.56 -4.99 5.23
C ALA A 19 -11.93 -4.50 4.73
N ALA A 20 -12.13 -4.34 3.41
CA ALA A 20 -13.42 -4.02 2.83
C ALA A 20 -14.48 -5.07 3.17
N ARG A 21 -14.15 -6.36 3.04
CA ARG A 21 -15.05 -7.47 3.41
C ARG A 21 -15.36 -7.50 4.90
N VAL A 22 -14.40 -7.10 5.75
CA VAL A 22 -14.61 -6.98 7.20
C VAL A 22 -15.55 -5.81 7.52
N ILE A 23 -15.39 -4.66 6.86
CA ILE A 23 -16.29 -3.51 7.01
C ILE A 23 -17.71 -3.86 6.57
N ASP A 24 -17.86 -4.49 5.39
CA ASP A 24 -19.16 -4.92 4.88
C ASP A 24 -19.88 -5.86 5.87
N LYS A 25 -19.13 -6.82 6.44
CA LYS A 25 -19.69 -7.82 7.35
C LYS A 25 -19.94 -7.31 8.77
N PHE A 26 -19.09 -6.45 9.30
CA PHE A 26 -19.08 -6.10 10.73
C PHE A 26 -19.22 -4.59 11.01
N GLY A 27 -19.42 -3.79 9.97
CA GLY A 27 -19.67 -2.36 10.03
C GLY A 27 -18.42 -1.49 10.12
N TYR A 28 -18.66 -0.19 10.09
CA TYR A 28 -17.67 0.87 9.96
C TYR A 28 -16.70 1.04 11.15
N LYS A 29 -16.79 0.23 12.21
CA LYS A 29 -15.80 0.27 13.29
C LYS A 29 -14.39 -0.11 12.83
N TYR A 30 -14.28 -0.82 11.70
CA TYR A 30 -13.01 -1.16 11.05
C TYR A 30 -12.59 -0.16 9.98
N TRP A 31 -13.36 0.89 9.75
CA TRP A 31 -12.99 1.95 8.81
C TRP A 31 -11.60 2.56 9.09
N PRO A 32 -11.18 2.81 10.35
CA PRO A 32 -9.88 3.39 10.62
C PRO A 32 -8.68 2.55 10.16
N ILE A 33 -8.81 1.21 10.07
CA ILE A 33 -7.70 0.39 9.53
C ILE A 33 -7.68 0.43 8.01
N PHE A 34 -8.85 0.52 7.36
CA PHE A 34 -8.96 0.66 5.92
C PHE A 34 -8.31 1.95 5.44
N GLU A 35 -8.65 3.09 6.04
CA GLU A 35 -8.05 4.40 5.70
C GLU A 35 -6.52 4.41 5.89
N ARG A 36 -6.02 3.73 6.93
CA ARG A 36 -4.58 3.60 7.16
C ARG A 36 -3.87 2.80 6.07
N LEU A 37 -4.53 1.76 5.55
CA LEU A 37 -3.97 0.95 4.46
C LEU A 37 -3.99 1.73 3.14
N GLU A 38 -5.05 2.49 2.87
CA GLU A 38 -5.11 3.39 1.70
C GLU A 38 -3.97 4.43 1.73
N ALA A 39 -3.76 5.08 2.88
CA ALA A 39 -2.70 6.07 3.04
C ALA A 39 -1.29 5.46 2.87
N GLU A 40 -1.07 4.25 3.38
CA GLU A 40 0.21 3.54 3.18
C GLU A 40 0.41 3.15 1.71
N LEU A 41 -0.64 2.68 1.03
CA LEU A 41 -0.62 2.35 -0.39
C LEU A 41 -0.24 3.57 -1.23
N GLU A 42 -0.90 4.71 -1.01
CA GLU A 42 -0.60 5.97 -1.69
C GLU A 42 0.85 6.41 -1.45
N CYS A 43 1.31 6.38 -0.20
CA CYS A 43 2.67 6.77 0.17
C CYS A 43 3.72 5.93 -0.56
N ARG A 44 3.52 4.61 -0.66
CA ARG A 44 4.45 3.70 -1.34
C ARG A 44 4.44 3.86 -2.84
N SER A 45 3.26 3.95 -3.45
CA SER A 45 3.13 4.20 -4.89
C SER A 45 3.78 5.53 -5.26
N SER A 46 3.54 6.60 -4.51
CA SER A 46 4.18 7.90 -4.71
C SER A 46 5.71 7.82 -4.60
N ARG A 47 6.24 7.06 -3.63
CA ARG A 47 7.69 6.86 -3.49
C ARG A 47 8.28 6.16 -4.71
N GLU A 48 7.63 5.12 -5.22
CA GLU A 48 8.09 4.40 -6.41
C GLU A 48 8.02 5.27 -7.68
N GLU A 49 6.94 6.01 -7.87
CA GLU A 49 6.79 6.95 -8.98
C GLU A 49 7.86 8.04 -8.96
N ARG A 50 8.09 8.66 -7.79
CA ARG A 50 9.13 9.68 -7.62
C ARG A 50 10.53 9.14 -7.89
N LEU A 51 10.78 7.87 -7.54
CA LEU A 51 12.06 7.22 -7.83
C LEU A 51 12.21 6.96 -9.33
N LYS A 52 11.20 6.35 -9.96
CA LYS A 52 11.17 6.09 -11.41
C LYS A 52 11.37 7.38 -12.21
N ALA A 53 10.62 8.44 -11.89
CA ALA A 53 10.73 9.73 -12.57
C ALA A 53 12.14 10.34 -12.50
N ARG A 54 12.90 10.11 -11.41
CA ARG A 54 14.29 10.57 -11.28
C ARG A 54 15.28 9.68 -12.04
N LEU A 55 15.06 8.37 -12.03
CA LEU A 55 15.89 7.42 -12.78
C LEU A 55 15.71 7.60 -14.29
N ASP A 56 14.48 7.74 -14.78
CA ASP A 56 14.19 7.98 -16.19
C ASP A 56 14.78 9.30 -16.68
N ARG A 57 14.77 10.34 -15.82
CA ARG A 57 15.42 11.62 -16.12
C ARG A 57 16.95 11.52 -16.17
N SER A 58 17.55 10.59 -15.42
CA SER A 58 19.00 10.34 -15.46
C SER A 58 19.44 9.47 -16.64
N VAL A 59 18.49 8.86 -17.35
CA VAL A 59 18.70 8.02 -18.55
C VAL A 59 18.41 8.79 -19.85
N ALA A 60 18.16 10.11 -19.78
CA ALA A 60 18.11 10.96 -20.97
C ALA A 60 19.54 11.39 -21.38
N PRO A 61 19.97 11.18 -22.65
CA PRO A 61 21.26 11.63 -23.15
C PRO A 61 21.37 13.17 -23.27
#